data_AF-A0AB33G9I8-F1
#
_entry.id   AF-A0AB33G9I8-F1
#
_cell.length_a   1.000
_cell.length_b   1.000
_cell.length_c   1.000
_cell.angle_alpha   90.00
_cell.angle_beta   90.00
_cell.angle_gamma   90.00
#
_symmetry.space_group_name_H-M   'P 1'
#
loop_
_entity.id
_entity.type
_entity.pdbx_description
1 polymer ?
#
loop_
_entity_poly.entity_id
_entity_poly.type
_entity_poly.pdbx_seq_one_letter_code
_entity_poly.pdbx_strand_id
1 'polypeptide(L)'
;MKTQDAQLVEMLNGVIEWHQNRVENCQTIIDSTVDINLKAEDGRDKIIAADSSEAQWLKVGVSIALSQFKAFPLSLRATDDEDDSDDE
;
A
#
# COMPACT_ATOMS: atom_id res chain seq x y z
N MET A 1 -7.62 -12.49 -13.73
CA MET A 1 -7.19 -12.31 -15.15
C MET A 1 -5.91 -13.12 -15.32
N LYS A 2 -5.85 -14.01 -16.32
CA LYS A 2 -4.68 -14.87 -16.57
C LYS A 2 -3.97 -14.32 -17.81
N THR A 3 -2.67 -14.02 -17.70
CA THR A 3 -1.84 -13.55 -18.81
C THR A 3 -0.41 -14.08 -18.64
N GLN A 4 0.22 -14.48 -19.74
CA GLN A 4 1.63 -14.89 -19.80
C GLN A 4 2.50 -13.81 -20.46
N ASP A 5 1.91 -12.64 -20.76
CA ASP A 5 2.66 -11.49 -21.26
C ASP A 5 3.58 -10.95 -20.16
N ALA A 6 4.88 -11.14 -20.32
CA ALA A 6 5.89 -10.78 -19.34
C ALA A 6 5.88 -9.29 -18.99
N GLN A 7 5.61 -8.40 -19.97
CA GLN A 7 5.54 -6.95 -19.70
C GLN A 7 4.31 -6.61 -18.86
N LEU A 8 3.18 -7.28 -19.15
CA LEU A 8 1.96 -7.09 -18.38
C LEU A 8 2.10 -7.64 -16.96
N VAL A 9 2.77 -8.77 -16.77
CA VAL A 9 3.07 -9.33 -15.44
C VAL A 9 3.97 -8.40 -14.63
N GLU A 10 5.03 -7.87 -15.22
CA GLU A 10 5.93 -6.90 -14.57
C GLU A 10 5.18 -5.63 -14.14
N MET A 11 4.37 -5.07 -15.06
CA MET A 11 3.54 -3.91 -14.75
C MET A 11 2.56 -4.19 -13.61
N LEU A 12 1.89 -5.34 -13.64
CA LEU A 12 0.95 -5.74 -12.59
C LEU A 12 1.63 -5.89 -11.23
N ASN A 13 2.82 -6.53 -11.18
CA ASN A 13 3.60 -6.65 -9.95
C ASN A 13 4.00 -5.27 -9.40
N GLY A 14 4.44 -4.35 -10.25
CA GLY A 14 4.76 -2.98 -9.83
C GLY A 14 3.56 -2.23 -9.25
N VAL A 15 2.36 -2.40 -9.83
CA VAL A 15 1.14 -1.79 -9.30
C VAL A 15 0.73 -2.44 -7.97
N ILE A 16 0.89 -3.75 -7.81
CA ILE A 16 0.61 -4.46 -6.55
C ILE A 16 1.54 -3.98 -5.44
N GLU A 17 2.84 -3.91 -5.69
CA GLU A 17 3.81 -3.44 -4.70
C GLU A 17 3.56 -1.98 -4.31
N TRP A 18 3.33 -1.12 -5.30
CA TRP A 18 2.94 0.28 -5.08
C TRP A 18 1.68 0.42 -4.23
N HIS A 19 0.72 -0.48 -4.44
CA HIS A 19 -0.55 -0.51 -3.73
C HIS A 19 -0.36 -0.98 -2.29
N GLN A 20 0.34 -2.11 -2.08
CA GLN A 20 0.67 -2.66 -0.77
C GLN A 20 1.42 -1.65 0.09
N ASN A 21 2.44 -1.00 -0.47
CA ASN A 21 3.21 0.03 0.22
C ASN A 21 2.32 1.19 0.72
N ARG A 22 1.33 1.62 -0.06
CA ARG A 22 0.39 2.67 0.35
C ARG A 22 -0.56 2.21 1.45
N VAL A 23 -1.06 0.99 1.36
CA VAL A 23 -1.92 0.40 2.39
C VAL A 23 -1.17 0.31 3.71
N GLU A 24 0.06 -0.19 3.69
CA GLU A 24 0.93 -0.33 4.86
C GLU A 24 1.30 1.03 5.48
N ASN A 25 1.67 2.02 4.65
CA ASN A 25 1.97 3.37 5.12
C ASN A 25 0.76 4.03 5.78
N CYS A 26 -0.43 3.89 5.19
CA CYS A 26 -1.65 4.42 5.78
C CYS A 26 -1.93 3.77 7.14
N GLN A 27 -1.81 2.44 7.23
CA GLN A 27 -2.01 1.71 8.47
C GLN A 27 -1.00 2.15 9.55
N THR A 28 0.26 2.33 9.17
CA THR A 28 1.33 2.82 10.06
C THR A 28 1.00 4.19 10.66
N ILE A 29 0.49 5.12 9.85
CA ILE A 29 0.12 6.47 10.34
C ILE A 29 -1.08 6.40 11.29
N ILE A 30 -2.08 5.58 10.98
CA ILE A 30 -3.27 5.40 11.82
C ILE A 30 -2.88 4.84 13.19
N ASP A 31 -2.03 3.82 13.20
CA ASP A 31 -1.61 3.09 14.40
C ASP A 31 -0.50 3.82 15.19
N SER A 32 0.11 4.85 14.62
CA SER A 32 1.21 5.59 15.26
C SER A 32 0.78 6.20 16.59
N THR A 33 1.56 5.95 17.63
CA THR A 33 1.42 6.60 18.96
C THR A 33 2.51 7.64 19.22
N VAL A 34 3.35 7.92 18.22
CA VAL A 34 4.48 8.85 18.30
C VAL A 34 4.27 10.04 17.36
N ASP A 35 5.09 11.08 17.54
CA ASP A 35 5.05 12.26 16.68
C ASP A 35 5.27 11.88 15.22
N ILE A 36 4.45 12.46 14.35
CA ILE A 36 4.45 12.15 12.93
C ILE A 36 5.35 13.16 12.23
N ASN A 37 6.45 12.68 11.66
CA ASN A 37 7.30 13.50 10.80
C ASN A 37 6.83 13.38 9.34
N LEU A 38 6.22 14.43 8.83
CA LEU A 38 5.83 14.55 7.42
C LEU A 38 6.92 15.29 6.66
N LYS A 39 7.48 14.62 5.66
CA LYS A 39 8.41 15.23 4.72
C LYS A 39 7.67 15.70 3.49
N ALA A 40 7.64 17.02 3.27
CA ALA A 40 7.08 17.61 2.06
C ALA A 40 8.04 17.44 0.87
N GLU A 41 7.50 17.46 -0.35
CA GLU A 41 8.30 17.36 -1.58
C GLU A 41 9.31 18.50 -1.74
N ASP A 42 9.03 19.66 -1.14
CA ASP A 42 9.95 20.81 -1.11
C ASP A 42 11.08 20.67 -0.07
N GLY A 43 11.19 19.50 0.57
CA GLY A 43 12.24 19.18 1.53
C GLY A 43 12.00 19.71 2.94
N ARG A 44 10.84 20.33 3.21
CA ARG A 44 10.49 20.75 4.57
C ARG A 44 9.96 19.57 5.38
N ASP A 45 10.48 19.45 6.60
CA ASP A 45 9.95 18.53 7.60
C ASP A 45 8.89 19.24 8.45
N LYS A 46 7.76 18.56 8.67
CA LYS A 46 6.70 19.01 9.57
C LYS A 46 6.46 17.92 10.60
N ILE A 47 6.72 18.26 11.86
CA ILE A 47 6.44 17.39 13.00
C ILE A 47 5.04 17.71 13.51
N ILE A 48 4.19 16.69 13.58
CA ILE A 48 2.85 16.76 14.17
C ILE A 48 2.89 15.97 15.47
N ALA A 49 2.65 16.66 16.59
CA ALA A 49 2.63 16.05 17.92
C ALA A 49 1.52 14.98 18.02
N ALA A 50 1.84 13.81 18.57
CA ALA A 50 0.95 12.64 18.58
C ALA A 50 -0.40 12.89 19.29
N ASP A 51 -0.41 13.73 20.31
CA ASP A 51 -1.56 14.08 21.14
C ASP A 51 -2.35 15.29 20.61
N SER A 52 -1.90 15.91 19.53
CA SER A 52 -2.55 17.07 18.96
C SER A 52 -3.85 16.71 18.23
N SER A 53 -4.79 17.66 18.19
CA SER A 53 -5.98 17.55 17.34
C SER A 53 -5.61 17.40 15.86
N GLU A 54 -4.46 17.95 15.44
CA GLU A 54 -3.96 17.81 14.08
C GLU A 54 -3.60 16.36 13.75
N ALA A 55 -2.94 15.64 14.66
CA ALA A 55 -2.68 14.20 14.50
C ALA A 55 -3.99 13.39 14.40
N GLN A 56 -5.02 13.74 15.19
CA GLN A 56 -6.32 13.09 15.12
C GLN A 56 -6.98 13.29 13.75
N TRP A 57 -7.02 14.53 13.25
CA TRP A 57 -7.58 14.82 11.93
C TRP A 57 -6.78 14.19 10.79
N LEU A 58 -5.45 14.14 10.90
CA LEU A 58 -4.60 13.42 9.96
C LEU A 58 -4.97 11.94 9.92
N LYS A 59 -5.09 11.27 11.08
CA LYS A 59 -5.51 9.86 11.17
C LYS A 59 -6.88 9.61 10.56
N VAL A 60 -7.83 10.52 10.75
CA VAL A 60 -9.15 10.45 10.09
C VAL A 60 -9.01 10.53 8.57
N GLY A 61 -8.26 11.52 8.06
CA GLY A 61 -8.01 11.67 6.62
C GLY A 61 -7.32 10.43 6.01
N VAL A 62 -6.31 9.89 6.70
CA VAL A 62 -5.59 8.69 6.28
C VAL A 62 -6.49 7.44 6.36
N SER A 63 -7.39 7.35 7.34
CA SER A 63 -8.37 6.26 7.42
C SER A 63 -9.34 6.27 6.22
N ILE A 64 -9.75 7.47 5.78
CA ILE A 64 -10.56 7.63 4.57
C ILE A 64 -9.74 7.18 3.35
N ALA A 65 -8.49 7.62 3.20
CA ALA A 65 -7.61 7.19 2.10
C ALA A 65 -7.41 5.67 2.09
N LEU A 66 -7.17 5.06 3.25
CA LEU A 66 -7.05 3.61 3.40
C LEU A 66 -8.30 2.87 2.95
N SER A 67 -9.49 3.40 3.25
CA SER A 67 -10.75 2.81 2.79
C SER A 67 -10.87 2.78 1.27
N GLN A 68 -10.39 3.84 0.60
CA GLN A 68 -10.36 3.92 -0.86
C GLN A 68 -9.33 2.96 -1.45
N PHE A 69 -8.15 2.84 -0.83
CA PHE A 69 -7.14 1.87 -1.25
C PHE A 69 -7.64 0.43 -1.05
N LYS A 70 -8.22 0.08 0.10
CA LYS A 70 -8.75 -1.28 0.32
C LYS A 70 -9.88 -1.68 -0.64
N ALA A 71 -10.60 -0.71 -1.20
CA ALA A 71 -11.61 -0.96 -2.23
C ALA A 71 -11.00 -1.24 -3.62
N PHE A 72 -9.69 -1.02 -3.80
CA PHE A 72 -9.02 -1.20 -5.08
C PHE A 72 -8.82 -2.70 -5.41
N PRO A 73 -9.40 -3.20 -6.51
CA PRO A 73 -9.45 -4.63 -6.77
C PRO A 73 -8.19 -5.12 -7.51
N LEU A 74 -7.09 -5.35 -6.78
CA LEU A 74 -5.94 -6.09 -7.32
C LEU A 74 -5.56 -7.25 -6.41
N SER A 75 -6.03 -8.44 -6.77
CA SER A 75 -5.56 -9.71 -6.23
C SER A 75 -5.02 -10.56 -7.39
N LEU A 76 -3.71 -10.47 -7.67
CA LEU A 76 -3.04 -11.53 -8.43
C LEU A 76 -2.50 -12.54 -7.43
N ARG A 77 -3.08 -13.73 -7.43
CA ARG A 77 -2.41 -14.91 -6.89
C ARG A 77 -1.37 -15.31 -7.91
N ALA A 78 -0.08 -15.26 -7.54
CA ALA A 78 0.95 -16.00 -8.25
C ALA A 78 0.55 -17.48 -8.22
N THR A 79 0.40 -18.09 -9.38
CA THR A 79 0.36 -19.55 -9.46
C THR A 79 1.81 -19.98 -9.39
N ASP A 80 2.19 -20.68 -8.32
CA ASP A 80 3.28 -21.64 -8.41
C ASP A 80 2.91 -22.57 -9.58
N ASP A 81 3.69 -22.52 -10.65
CA ASP A 81 3.70 -23.55 -11.67
C ASP A 81 4.23 -24.82 -10.97
N GLU A 82 3.33 -25.59 -10.34
CA GLU A 82 3.59 -27.00 -10.07
C GLU A 82 3.55 -27.71 -11.42
N ASP A 83 4.76 -27.87 -11.97
CA ASP A 83 5.19 -28.75 -13.06
C ASP A 83 4.14 -29.77 -13.52
N ASP A 84 3.77 -29.65 -14.80
CA ASP A 84 3.32 -30.78 -15.63
C ASP A 84 4.38 -31.90 -15.53
N SER A 85 4.18 -32.84 -14.63
CA SER A 85 4.78 -34.17 -14.70
C SER A 85 3.69 -35.14 -15.14
N ASP A 86 3.48 -35.17 -16.45
CA ASP A 86 2.83 -36.24 -17.17
C ASP A 86 3.73 -37.49 -17.04
N ASP A 87 3.32 -38.49 -16.24
CA ASP A 87 3.84 -39.85 -16.38
C ASP A 87 2.83 -40.90 -15.88
N GLU A 88 2.45 -41.74 -16.84
CA GLU A 88 1.62 -42.98 -16.86
C GLU A 88 0.08 -42.91 -16.94
#